data_AF-A0A959REU7-F1
#
_entry.id   AF-A0A959REU7-F1
#
_cell.length_a   1.000
_cell.length_b   1.000
_cell.length_c   1.000
_cell.angle_alpha   90.00
_cell.angle_beta   90.00
_cell.angle_gamma   90.00
#
_symmetry.space_group_name_H-M   'P 1'
#
loop_
_entity.id
_entity.type
_entity.pdbx_description
1 polymer ?
#
loop_
_entity_poly.entity_id
_entity_poly.type
_entity_poly.pdbx_seq_one_letter_code
_entity_poly.pdbx_strand_id
1 'polypeptide(L)'
;YLTTVELTSKTGYTSSRKIYQSESCNGCELRSLCHKSQSDRRIQVSHKLNGYRTKAKELLETDAGKIYRKRRGEEVEAVFGNIKRNRGFRRFSLRGIKKVNTEMGLISVAHNLIKWGISKLDKESILKLAVVH
;
A
#
# COMPACT_ATOMS: atom_id res chain seq x y z
N TYR A 1 10.37 15.50 26.03
CA TYR A 1 9.20 14.60 25.97
C TYR A 1 8.05 15.30 26.65
N LEU A 2 6.82 15.22 26.14
CA LEU A 2 5.68 15.92 26.72
C LEU A 2 4.71 14.93 27.39
N THR A 3 4.16 14.00 26.62
CA THR A 3 3.17 13.04 27.12
C THR A 3 3.03 11.85 26.19
N THR A 4 2.33 10.81 26.63
CA THR A 4 1.87 9.70 25.80
C THR A 4 0.34 9.76 25.75
N VAL A 5 -0.21 9.70 24.54
CA VAL A 5 -1.66 9.70 24.32
C VAL A 5 -2.09 8.39 23.67
N GLU A 6 -3.29 7.94 24.01
CA GLU A 6 -3.96 6.86 23.30
C GLU A 6 -4.90 7.45 22.25
N LEU A 7 -4.87 6.88 21.05
CA LEU A 7 -5.70 7.29 19.92
C LEU A 7 -6.42 6.07 19.36
N THR A 8 -7.73 6.21 19.21
CA THR A 8 -8.59 5.21 18.59
C THR A 8 -8.90 5.64 17.15
N SER A 9 -8.63 4.75 16.20
CA SER A 9 -8.97 5.00 14.79
C SER A 9 -10.49 4.96 14.58
N LYS A 10 -10.95 5.45 13.41
CA LYS A 10 -12.37 5.31 12.99
C LYS A 10 -12.83 3.86 12.92
N THR A 11 -11.90 2.91 12.80
CA THR A 11 -12.18 1.46 12.76
C THR A 11 -12.07 0.80 14.13
N GLY A 12 -11.96 1.57 15.22
CA GLY A 12 -11.87 1.05 16.60
C GLY A 12 -10.48 0.56 17.02
N TYR A 13 -9.43 0.78 16.21
CA TYR A 13 -8.08 0.33 16.57
C TYR A 13 -7.39 1.34 17.49
N THR A 14 -7.03 0.91 18.69
CA THR A 14 -6.33 1.73 19.69
C THR A 14 -4.81 1.69 19.49
N SER A 15 -4.17 2.85 19.57
CA SER A 15 -2.72 3.00 19.42
C SER A 15 -2.16 4.06 20.36
N SER A 16 -0.97 3.81 20.92
CA SER A 16 -0.24 4.81 21.71
C SER A 16 0.69 5.65 20.84
N ARG A 17 0.75 6.96 21.12
CA ARG A 17 1.69 7.90 20.49
C ARG A 17 2.37 8.76 21.55
N LYS A 18 3.70 8.87 21.44
CA LYS A 18 4.48 9.79 22.26
C LYS A 18 4.54 11.16 21.59
N ILE A 19 4.22 12.20 22.36
CA ILE A 19 4.30 13.60 21.94
C ILE A 19 5.60 14.18 22.46
N TYR A 20 6.38 14.77 21.56
CA TYR A 20 7.61 15.50 21.87
C TYR A 20 7.42 16.95 21.43
N GLN A 21 7.91 17.88 22.25
CA GLN A 21 7.94 19.30 21.95
C GLN A 21 9.41 19.76 21.97
N SER A 22 9.77 20.66 21.06
CA SER A 22 11.06 21.36 21.13
C SER A 22 11.09 22.30 22.33
N GLU A 23 12.27 22.56 22.89
CA GLU A 23 12.43 23.41 24.07
C GLU A 23 11.97 24.85 23.83
N SER A 24 12.38 25.45 22.70
CA SER A 24 11.92 26.76 22.27
C SER A 24 12.12 26.93 20.77
N CYS A 25 11.13 27.52 20.10
CA CYS A 25 11.25 27.97 18.71
C CYS A 25 11.37 29.49 18.58
N ASN A 26 11.45 30.22 19.69
CA ASN A 26 11.61 31.68 19.66
C ASN A 26 12.98 32.05 19.06
N GLY A 27 12.97 32.98 18.10
CA GLY A 27 14.19 33.42 17.41
C GLY A 27 14.79 32.39 16.43
N CYS A 28 14.13 31.25 16.19
CA CYS A 28 14.65 30.26 15.26
C CYS A 28 14.48 30.73 13.80
N GLU A 29 15.58 31.02 13.12
CA GLU A 29 15.59 31.46 11.71
C GLU A 29 14.93 30.45 10.76
N LEU A 30 15.02 29.16 11.09
CA LEU A 30 14.44 28.07 10.30
C LEU A 30 12.98 27.78 10.67
N ARG A 31 12.36 28.53 11.58
CA ARG A 31 10.99 28.27 12.09
C ARG A 31 9.98 28.14 10.95
N SER A 32 10.04 29.06 9.98
CA SER A 32 9.13 29.10 8.83
C SER A 32 9.23 27.86 7.94
N LEU A 33 10.41 27.23 7.86
CA LEU A 33 10.66 26.00 7.09
C LEU A 33 10.39 24.73 7.91
N CYS A 34 10.46 24.82 9.24
CA CYS A 34 10.43 23.69 10.16
C CYS A 34 9.00 23.21 10.49
N HIS A 35 8.07 24.15 10.76
CA HIS A 35 6.65 23.85 10.98
C HIS A 35 5.75 25.10 10.87
N LYS A 36 4.42 24.91 10.80
CA LYS A 36 3.43 26.00 10.65
C LYS A 36 2.68 26.40 11.93
N SER A 37 2.85 25.68 13.04
CA SER A 37 2.22 26.00 14.33
C SER A 37 2.65 27.37 14.87
N GLN A 38 1.76 28.06 15.58
CA GLN A 38 2.07 29.26 16.37
C GLN A 38 2.83 28.94 17.65
N SER A 39 2.73 27.71 18.17
CA SER A 39 3.50 27.22 19.32
C SER A 39 4.90 26.75 18.94
N ASP A 40 5.65 26.21 19.90
CA ASP A 40 6.82 25.38 19.60
C ASP A 40 6.44 24.13 18.81
N ARG A 41 7.44 23.59 18.12
CA ARG A 41 7.29 22.39 17.30
C ARG A 41 6.88 21.21 18.16
N ARG A 42 5.79 20.54 17.78
CA ARG A 42 5.41 19.24 18.33
C ARG A 42 5.45 18.17 17.25
N ILE A 43 5.96 17.00 17.62
CA ILE A 43 5.91 15.79 16.79
C ILE A 43 5.22 14.66 17.55
N GLN A 44 4.50 13.83 16.81
CA GLN A 44 3.90 12.61 17.34
C GLN A 44 4.63 11.41 16.76
N VAL A 45 5.10 10.52 17.62
CA VAL A 45 5.84 9.33 17.22
C VAL A 45 5.13 8.09 17.74
N SER A 46 4.82 7.17 16.84
CA SER A 46 4.40 5.81 17.19
C SER A 46 5.59 4.88 17.04
N HIS A 47 6.20 4.52 18.16
CA HIS A 47 7.36 3.60 18.19
C HIS A 47 6.99 2.23 17.65
N LYS A 48 5.77 1.75 17.92
CA LYS A 48 5.24 0.50 17.37
C LYS A 48 5.17 0.54 15.83
N LEU A 49 4.63 1.62 15.26
CA LEU A 49 4.58 1.79 13.81
C LEU A 49 5.98 1.87 13.19
N ASN A 50 6.90 2.59 13.84
CA ASN A 50 8.29 2.67 13.40
C ASN A 50 8.94 1.28 13.41
N GLY A 51 8.73 0.47 14.44
CA GLY A 51 9.21 -0.91 14.49
C GLY A 51 8.67 -1.77 13.34
N TYR A 52 7.39 -1.65 13.01
CA TYR A 52 6.82 -2.33 11.83
C TYR A 52 7.44 -1.86 10.51
N ARG A 53 7.70 -0.56 10.36
CA ARG A 53 8.38 -0.02 9.17
C ARG A 53 9.81 -0.53 9.05
N THR A 54 10.55 -0.60 10.16
CA THR A 54 11.90 -1.16 10.19
C THR A 54 11.89 -2.62 9.77
N LYS A 55 11.04 -3.45 10.38
CA LYS A 55 10.91 -4.87 10.01
C LYS A 55 10.53 -5.07 8.55
N ALA A 56 9.60 -4.25 8.03
CA ALA A 56 9.24 -4.29 6.62
C ALA A 56 10.42 -3.91 5.71
N LYS A 57 11.20 -2.90 6.09
CA LYS A 57 12.40 -2.50 5.35
C LYS A 57 13.43 -3.63 5.31
N GLU A 58 13.74 -4.22 6.47
CA GLU A 58 14.68 -5.35 6.57
C GLU A 58 14.26 -6.51 5.66
N LEU A 59 12.98 -6.90 5.70
CA LEU A 59 12.44 -7.96 4.84
C LEU A 59 12.59 -7.61 3.34
N LEU A 60 12.34 -6.36 2.96
CA LEU A 60 12.49 -5.92 1.57
C LEU A 60 13.96 -5.91 1.13
N GLU A 61 14.90 -5.66 2.04
CA GLU A 61 16.34 -5.61 1.79
C GLU A 61 17.02 -6.98 1.73
N THR A 62 16.38 -8.04 2.20
CA THR A 62 16.84 -9.43 1.97
C THR A 62 16.93 -9.74 0.47
N ASP A 63 17.74 -10.73 0.10
CA ASP A 63 17.87 -11.13 -1.32
C ASP A 63 16.57 -11.66 -1.89
N ALA A 64 15.80 -12.44 -1.10
CA ALA A 64 14.44 -12.82 -1.45
C ALA A 64 13.56 -11.58 -1.67
N GLY A 65 13.61 -10.61 -0.75
CA GLY A 65 12.88 -9.33 -0.86
C GLY A 65 13.23 -8.53 -2.12
N LYS A 66 14.51 -8.46 -2.50
CA LYS A 66 14.96 -7.84 -3.75
C LYS A 66 14.41 -8.57 -4.98
N ILE A 67 14.44 -9.91 -4.99
CA ILE A 67 13.86 -10.72 -6.07
C ILE A 67 12.36 -10.44 -6.21
N TYR A 68 11.60 -10.45 -5.11
CA TYR A 68 10.17 -10.14 -5.14
C TYR A 68 9.90 -8.70 -5.59
N ARG A 69 10.71 -7.72 -5.17
CA ARG A 69 10.60 -6.33 -5.63
C ARG A 69 10.79 -6.20 -7.14
N LYS A 70 11.76 -6.91 -7.71
CA LYS A 70 11.97 -6.95 -9.17
C LYS A 70 10.78 -7.56 -9.89
N ARG A 71 10.32 -8.75 -9.44
CA ARG A 71 9.16 -9.45 -10.01
C ARG A 71 7.88 -8.62 -10.00
N ARG A 72 7.69 -7.75 -9.00
CA ARG A 72 6.51 -6.88 -8.91
C ARG A 72 6.33 -5.99 -10.15
N GLY A 73 7.42 -5.52 -10.76
CA GLY A 73 7.34 -4.74 -11.99
C GLY A 73 6.79 -5.57 -13.16
N GLU A 74 7.39 -6.74 -13.37
CA GLU A 74 7.03 -7.69 -14.42
C GLU A 74 5.58 -8.20 -14.26
N GLU A 75 5.16 -8.52 -13.03
CA GLU A 75 3.80 -8.98 -12.75
C GLU A 75 2.75 -7.93 -13.12
N VAL A 76 3.01 -6.65 -12.85
CA VAL A 76 2.06 -5.58 -13.16
C VAL A 76 1.82 -5.46 -14.67
N GLU A 77 2.88 -5.53 -15.47
CA GLU A 77 2.77 -5.53 -16.93
C GLU A 77 2.01 -6.75 -17.45
N ALA A 78 2.31 -7.94 -16.91
CA ALA A 78 1.61 -9.17 -17.27
C ALA A 78 0.12 -9.12 -16.94
N VAL A 79 -0.25 -8.54 -15.79
CA VAL A 79 -1.65 -8.35 -15.39
C VAL A 79 -2.37 -7.41 -16.35
N PHE A 80 -1.77 -6.26 -16.68
CA PHE A 80 -2.36 -5.33 -17.65
C PHE A 80 -2.46 -5.92 -19.05
N GLY A 81 -1.44 -6.66 -19.49
CA GLY A 81 -1.45 -7.39 -20.76
C GLY A 81 -2.57 -8.43 -20.81
N ASN A 82 -2.75 -9.20 -19.74
CA ASN A 82 -3.83 -10.19 -19.64
C ASN A 82 -5.21 -9.54 -19.68
N ILE A 83 -5.42 -8.47 -18.91
CA ILE A 83 -6.69 -7.72 -18.89
C ILE A 83 -7.01 -7.17 -20.28
N LYS A 84 -6.04 -6.56 -20.97
CA LYS A 84 -6.26 -5.93 -22.28
C LYS A 84 -6.38 -6.92 -23.42
N ARG A 85 -5.44 -7.87 -23.53
CA ARG A 85 -5.32 -8.78 -24.68
C ARG A 85 -6.17 -10.03 -24.49
N ASN A 86 -5.99 -10.74 -23.37
CA ASN A 86 -6.64 -12.04 -23.15
C ASN A 86 -8.10 -11.89 -22.72
N ARG A 87 -8.41 -10.86 -21.93
CA ARG A 87 -9.79 -10.59 -21.45
C ARG A 87 -10.54 -9.55 -22.28
N GLY A 88 -9.90 -9.03 -23.33
CA GLY A 88 -10.53 -8.09 -24.27
C GLY A 88 -10.93 -6.73 -23.67
N PHE A 89 -10.45 -6.36 -22.49
CA PHE A 89 -10.79 -5.06 -21.90
C PHE A 89 -10.02 -3.93 -22.59
N ARG A 90 -10.66 -3.29 -23.57
CA ARG A 90 -10.05 -2.24 -24.40
C ARG A 90 -10.49 -0.82 -24.04
N ARG A 91 -11.66 -0.66 -23.42
CA ARG A 91 -12.23 0.64 -23.06
C ARG A 91 -13.11 0.52 -21.82
N PHE A 92 -13.15 1.58 -21.02
CA PHE A 92 -14.16 1.76 -19.98
C PHE A 92 -15.53 2.00 -20.62
N SER A 93 -16.58 1.42 -20.05
CA SER A 93 -17.95 1.60 -20.56
C SER A 93 -18.63 2.77 -19.86
N LEU A 94 -18.23 3.07 -18.63
CA LEU A 94 -18.74 4.20 -17.86
C LEU A 94 -17.86 5.45 -18.03
N ARG A 95 -18.48 6.63 -17.85
CA ARG A 95 -17.80 7.93 -17.88
C ARG A 95 -17.75 8.57 -16.49
N GLY A 96 -16.66 9.27 -16.22
CA GLY A 96 -16.40 9.96 -14.94
C GLY A 96 -15.57 9.11 -13.97
N ILE A 97 -14.63 9.77 -13.27
CA ILE A 97 -13.59 9.13 -12.45
C ILE A 97 -14.17 8.12 -11.44
N LYS A 98 -15.25 8.50 -10.74
CA LYS A 98 -15.88 7.61 -9.75
C LYS A 98 -16.35 6.28 -10.38
N LYS A 99 -17.03 6.35 -11.53
CA LYS A 99 -17.59 5.17 -12.20
C LYS A 99 -16.51 4.32 -12.86
N VAL A 100 -15.51 4.96 -13.47
CA VAL A 100 -14.32 4.29 -14.03
C VAL A 100 -13.55 3.53 -12.95
N ASN A 101 -13.39 4.12 -11.76
CA ASN A 101 -12.76 3.44 -10.63
C ASN A 101 -13.56 2.20 -10.18
N THR A 102 -14.90 2.25 -10.22
CA THR A 102 -15.75 1.09 -9.94
C THR A 102 -15.52 -0.02 -10.97
N GLU A 103 -15.52 0.29 -12.26
CA GLU A 103 -15.24 -0.70 -13.32
C GLU A 103 -13.85 -1.33 -13.15
N MET A 104 -12.82 -0.52 -12.92
CA MET A 104 -11.47 -1.02 -12.69
C MET A 104 -11.37 -1.90 -11.43
N GLY A 105 -12.11 -1.55 -10.38
CA GLY A 105 -12.21 -2.34 -9.17
C GLY A 105 -12.82 -3.72 -9.43
N LEU A 106 -13.93 -3.79 -10.17
CA LEU A 106 -14.57 -5.06 -10.55
C LEU A 106 -13.64 -5.94 -11.38
N ILE A 107 -12.94 -5.37 -12.37
CA ILE A 107 -11.98 -6.09 -13.20
C ILE A 107 -10.84 -6.66 -12.35
N SER A 108 -10.36 -5.86 -11.39
CA SER A 108 -9.29 -6.26 -10.47
C SER A 108 -9.73 -7.38 -9.54
N VAL A 109 -10.96 -7.33 -9.01
CA VAL A 109 -11.55 -8.41 -8.20
C VAL A 109 -11.67 -9.68 -9.02
N ALA A 110 -12.24 -9.61 -10.23
CA ALA A 110 -12.35 -10.77 -11.12
C ALA A 110 -10.98 -11.35 -11.47
N HIS A 111 -9.97 -10.50 -11.69
CA HIS A 111 -8.59 -10.94 -11.90
C HIS A 111 -8.03 -11.70 -10.72
N ASN A 112 -8.18 -11.15 -9.51
CA ASN A 112 -7.68 -11.78 -8.29
C ASN A 112 -8.39 -13.11 -7.99
N LEU A 113 -9.71 -13.19 -8.21
CA LEU A 113 -10.47 -14.43 -8.02
C LEU A 113 -10.00 -15.54 -8.97
N ILE A 114 -9.76 -15.22 -10.25
CA ILE A 114 -9.22 -16.18 -11.22
C ILE A 114 -7.82 -16.64 -10.80
N LYS A 115 -6.94 -15.71 -10.40
CA LYS A 115 -5.58 -16.05 -9.93
C LYS A 115 -5.65 -16.94 -8.68
N TRP A 116 -6.57 -16.65 -7.77
CA TRP A 116 -6.78 -17.46 -6.57
C TRP A 116 -7.29 -18.86 -6.91
N GLY A 117 -8.29 -18.99 -7.78
CA GLY A 117 -8.80 -20.28 -8.24
C GLY A 117 -7.69 -21.14 -8.87
N ILE A 118 -6.91 -20.56 -9.77
CA ILE A 118 -5.75 -21.25 -10.38
C ILE A 118 -4.73 -21.67 -9.33
N SER A 119 -4.47 -20.84 -8.30
CA SER A 119 -3.53 -21.19 -7.22
C SER A 119 -3.98 -22.38 -6.36
N LYS A 120 -5.24 -22.80 -6.47
CA LYS A 120 -5.79 -23.98 -5.77
C LYS A 120 -5.76 -25.25 -6.60
N LEU A 121 -5.42 -25.16 -7.88
CA LEU A 121 -5.34 -26.32 -8.79
C LEU A 121 -3.93 -26.92 -8.78
N ASP A 122 -3.86 -28.23 -8.96
CA ASP A 122 -2.60 -28.93 -9.21
C ASP A 122 -2.08 -28.65 -10.63
N LYS A 123 -0.78 -28.91 -10.86
CA LYS A 123 -0.12 -28.61 -12.14
C LYS A 123 -0.78 -29.29 -13.34
N GLU A 124 -1.33 -30.49 -13.17
CA GLU A 124 -1.95 -31.25 -14.26
C GLU A 124 -3.29 -30.64 -14.65
N SER A 125 -4.08 -30.21 -13.65
CA SER A 125 -5.32 -29.46 -13.88
C SER A 125 -5.08 -28.09 -14.54
N ILE A 126 -4.00 -27.39 -14.17
CA ILE A 126 -3.62 -26.11 -14.80
C ILE A 126 -3.26 -26.32 -16.27
N LEU A 127 -2.49 -27.37 -16.58
CA LEU A 127 -2.13 -27.72 -17.97
C LEU A 127 -3.37 -28.03 -18.80
N LYS A 128 -4.34 -28.77 -18.27
CA LYS A 128 -5.61 -29.06 -18.96
C LYS A 128 -6.40 -27.78 -19.27
N LEU A 129 -6.47 -26.83 -18.34
CA LEU A 129 -7.12 -25.52 -18.57
C LEU A 129 -6.43 -24.66 -19.62
N ALA A 130 -5.09 -24.73 -19.73
CA ALA A 130 -4.32 -23.95 -20.69
C ALA A 130 -4.44 -24.45 -22.14
N VAL A 131 -4.88 -25.70 -22.34
CA VAL A 131 -4.97 -26.38 -23.65
C VAL A 131 -6.36 -26.27 -24.27
N VAL A 132 -7.35 -25.69 -23.57
CA VAL A 132 -8.75 -25.54 -24.06
C VAL A 132 -8.96 -24.24 -24.88
N HIS A 133 -7.89 -23.62 -25.38
CA HIS A 133 -7.96 -22.47 -26.29
C HIS A 133 -7.13 -22.68 -27.55
#